data_AF-K4AIH0-F1
#
_entry.id   AF-K4AIH0-F1
#
_cell.length_a   1.000
_cell.length_b   1.000
_cell.length_c   1.000
_cell.angle_alpha   90.00
_cell.angle_beta   90.00
_cell.angle_gamma   90.00
#
_symmetry.space_group_name_H-M   'P 1'
#
loop_
_entity.id
_entity.type
_entity.pdbx_description
1 polymer ?
#
loop_
_entity_poly.entity_id
_entity_poly.type
_entity_poly.pdbx_seq_one_letter_code
_entity_poly.pdbx_strand_id
1 'polypeptide(L)'
;MRNFFSGSSDAFLTRVATEQRTSLIRAWEESEKAKAENRAARRLANVTSWENSKEQLEMKKAAQAEKLKNSAVAVHRAAEEKRAAAVARRGEEVIRAEEAAARYRARGQAPARLFGLG
;
A
#
# COMPACT_ATOMS: atom_id res chain seq x y z
N MET A 1 -38.57 6.35 -83.16
CA MET A 1 -37.47 5.92 -82.27
C MET A 1 -37.98 5.97 -80.83
N ARG A 2 -38.10 4.84 -80.14
CA ARG A 2 -38.60 4.78 -78.75
C ARG A 2 -37.41 4.66 -77.78
N ASN A 3 -37.51 5.43 -76.70
CA ASN A 3 -36.49 5.73 -75.70
C ASN A 3 -35.87 4.49 -75.02
N PHE A 4 -34.66 4.11 -75.42
CA PHE A 4 -33.86 3.09 -74.72
C PHE A 4 -33.13 3.63 -73.47
N PHE A 5 -33.00 4.96 -73.36
CA PHE A 5 -32.26 5.62 -72.28
C PHE A 5 -33.01 5.70 -70.93
N SER A 6 -34.34 5.52 -70.91
CA SER A 6 -35.15 5.70 -69.69
C SER A 6 -34.93 4.58 -68.66
N GLY A 7 -34.78 3.32 -69.10
CA GLY A 7 -34.64 2.17 -68.19
C GLY A 7 -33.27 2.06 -67.52
N SER A 8 -32.21 2.59 -68.15
CA SER A 8 -30.85 2.57 -67.59
C SER A 8 -30.67 3.63 -66.50
N SER A 9 -31.33 4.78 -66.61
CA SER A 9 -31.29 5.84 -65.60
C SER A 9 -31.99 5.40 -64.31
N ASP A 10 -33.14 4.75 -64.43
CA ASP A 10 -33.95 4.30 -63.30
C ASP A 10 -33.28 3.17 -62.49
N ALA A 11 -32.56 2.27 -63.19
CA ALA A 11 -31.74 1.24 -62.56
C ALA A 11 -30.54 1.83 -61.79
N PHE A 12 -29.90 2.89 -62.32
CA PHE A 12 -28.81 3.59 -61.64
C PHE A 12 -29.29 4.32 -60.39
N LEU A 13 -30.41 5.05 -60.47
CA LEU A 13 -31.02 5.74 -59.34
C LEU A 13 -31.41 4.77 -58.23
N THR A 14 -32.00 3.62 -58.60
CA THR A 14 -32.35 2.56 -57.64
C THR A 14 -31.11 2.03 -56.93
N ARG A 15 -30.03 1.76 -57.67
CA ARG A 15 -28.76 1.29 -57.10
C ARG A 15 -28.18 2.31 -56.13
N VAL A 16 -28.08 3.58 -56.52
CA VAL A 16 -27.57 4.65 -55.65
C VAL A 16 -28.42 4.80 -54.39
N ALA A 17 -29.75 4.74 -54.50
CA ALA A 17 -30.65 4.79 -53.35
C ALA A 17 -30.46 3.59 -52.41
N THR A 18 -30.25 2.38 -52.96
CA THR A 18 -29.94 1.19 -52.14
C THR A 18 -28.58 1.31 -51.46
N GLU A 19 -27.55 1.79 -52.14
CA GLU A 19 -26.21 1.99 -51.59
C GLU A 19 -26.25 3.05 -50.45
N GLN A 20 -26.97 4.15 -50.64
CA GLN A 20 -27.19 5.15 -49.60
C GLN A 20 -27.91 4.57 -48.38
N ARG A 21 -28.99 3.80 -48.58
CA ARG A 21 -29.71 3.13 -47.49
C ARG A 21 -28.82 2.15 -46.74
N THR A 22 -28.05 1.33 -47.43
CA THR A 22 -27.12 0.38 -46.78
C THR A 22 -26.04 1.08 -45.98
N SER A 23 -25.53 2.21 -46.48
CA SER A 23 -24.52 3.02 -45.78
C SER A 23 -25.09 3.63 -44.49
N LEU A 24 -26.31 4.16 -44.53
CA LEU A 24 -27.00 4.69 -43.34
C LEU A 24 -27.25 3.60 -42.28
N ILE A 25 -27.68 2.40 -42.70
CA ILE A 25 -27.90 1.27 -41.79
C ILE A 25 -26.58 0.87 -41.11
N ARG A 26 -25.49 0.75 -41.88
CA ARG A 26 -24.16 0.42 -41.34
C ARG A 26 -23.67 1.48 -40.35
N ALA A 27 -23.82 2.77 -40.68
CA ALA A 27 -23.42 3.85 -39.78
C ALA A 27 -24.21 3.85 -38.47
N TRP A 28 -25.52 3.55 -38.55
CA TRP A 28 -26.36 3.41 -37.36
C TRP A 28 -25.97 2.19 -36.52
N GLU A 29 -25.75 1.03 -37.15
CA GLU A 29 -25.30 -0.19 -36.47
C GLU A 29 -23.97 0.04 -35.74
N GLU A 30 -23.00 0.68 -36.41
CA GLU A 30 -21.71 1.00 -35.82
C GLU A 30 -21.85 1.98 -34.64
N SER A 31 -22.75 2.96 -34.75
CA SER A 31 -23.06 3.88 -33.65
C SER A 31 -23.65 3.14 -32.43
N GLU A 32 -24.56 2.20 -32.64
CA GLU A 32 -25.14 1.41 -31.56
C GLU A 32 -24.11 0.47 -30.91
N LYS A 33 -23.23 -0.15 -31.70
CA LYS A 33 -22.10 -0.93 -31.20
C LYS A 33 -21.17 -0.08 -30.34
N ALA A 34 -20.73 1.07 -30.85
CA ALA A 34 -19.87 1.99 -30.11
C ALA A 34 -20.50 2.46 -28.79
N LYS A 35 -21.82 2.72 -28.76
CA LYS A 35 -22.54 3.05 -27.51
C LYS A 35 -22.50 1.88 -26.51
N ALA A 36 -22.70 0.65 -26.97
CA ALA A 36 -22.64 -0.53 -26.11
C ALA A 36 -21.23 -0.74 -25.55
N GLU A 37 -20.21 -0.64 -26.40
CA GLU A 37 -18.80 -0.76 -26.02
C GLU A 37 -18.40 0.33 -25.03
N ASN A 38 -18.78 1.59 -25.26
CA ASN A 38 -18.46 2.67 -24.32
C ASN A 38 -19.10 2.45 -22.94
N ARG A 39 -20.35 1.97 -22.90
CA ARG A 39 -21.01 1.60 -21.64
C ARG A 39 -20.28 0.47 -20.92
N ALA A 40 -19.84 -0.55 -21.64
CA ALA A 40 -19.07 -1.65 -21.07
C ALA A 40 -17.71 -1.17 -20.55
N ALA A 41 -16.97 -0.39 -21.34
CA ALA A 41 -15.67 0.18 -20.97
C ALA A 41 -15.76 1.04 -19.70
N ARG A 42 -16.79 1.88 -19.57
CA ARG A 42 -17.03 2.68 -18.35
C ARG A 42 -17.29 1.81 -17.12
N ARG A 43 -18.07 0.74 -17.27
CA ARG A 43 -18.34 -0.20 -16.16
C ARG A 43 -17.07 -0.91 -15.73
N LEU A 44 -16.29 -1.41 -16.69
CA LEU A 44 -15.01 -2.05 -16.41
C LEU A 44 -14.03 -1.10 -15.73
N ALA A 45 -13.89 0.13 -16.23
CA ALA A 45 -13.04 1.15 -15.62
C ALA A 45 -13.42 1.45 -14.17
N ASN A 46 -14.72 1.49 -13.85
CA ASN A 46 -15.20 1.66 -12.48
C ASN A 46 -14.82 0.46 -11.60
N VAL A 47 -15.06 -0.76 -12.07
CA VAL A 47 -14.68 -1.99 -11.35
C VAL A 47 -13.17 -2.02 -11.08
N THR A 48 -12.34 -1.79 -12.10
CA THR A 48 -10.88 -1.75 -11.96
C THR A 48 -10.43 -0.67 -10.99
N SER A 49 -11.04 0.52 -11.04
CA SER A 49 -10.74 1.59 -10.08
C SER A 49 -11.08 1.20 -8.65
N TRP A 50 -12.19 0.49 -8.44
CA TRP A 50 -12.60 0.01 -7.12
C TRP A 50 -11.68 -1.10 -6.61
N GLU A 51 -11.30 -2.05 -7.46
CA GLU A 51 -10.34 -3.12 -7.15
C GLU A 51 -8.98 -2.54 -6.73
N ASN A 52 -8.45 -1.59 -7.50
CA ASN A 52 -7.20 -0.91 -7.18
C ASN A 52 -7.27 -0.17 -5.83
N SER A 53 -8.39 0.49 -5.53
CA SER A 53 -8.59 1.16 -4.24
C SER A 53 -8.58 0.16 -3.08
N LYS A 54 -9.23 -0.99 -3.27
CA LYS A 54 -9.28 -2.07 -2.28
C LYS A 54 -7.88 -2.67 -2.04
N GLU A 55 -7.12 -2.93 -3.09
CA GLU A 55 -5.74 -3.45 -2.97
C GLU A 55 -4.84 -2.48 -2.20
N GLN A 56 -4.91 -1.18 -2.49
CA GLN A 56 -4.16 -0.14 -1.77
C GLN A 56 -4.52 -0.08 -0.28
N LEU A 57 -5.80 -0.30 0.06
CA LEU A 57 -6.25 -0.36 1.46
C LEU A 57 -5.68 -1.60 2.17
N GLU A 58 -5.69 -2.77 1.54
CA GLU A 58 -5.12 -3.98 2.12
C GLU A 58 -3.60 -3.88 2.31
N MET A 59 -2.88 -3.31 1.34
CA MET A 59 -1.44 -3.04 1.47
C MET A 59 -1.13 -2.11 2.65
N LYS A 60 -1.92 -1.03 2.81
CA LYS A 60 -1.77 -0.10 3.94
C LYS A 60 -2.02 -0.77 5.30
N LYS A 61 -3.04 -1.64 5.39
CA LYS A 61 -3.32 -2.41 6.61
C LYS A 61 -2.16 -3.33 6.96
N ALA A 62 -1.61 -4.04 5.97
CA ALA A 62 -0.45 -4.92 6.19
C ALA A 62 0.77 -4.13 6.69
N ALA A 63 1.09 -3.00 6.06
CA ALA A 63 2.20 -2.14 6.48
C ALA A 63 2.00 -1.57 7.89
N GLN A 64 0.78 -1.18 8.25
CA GLN A 64 0.46 -0.73 9.61
C GLN A 64 0.61 -1.87 10.64
N ALA A 65 0.13 -3.07 10.32
CA ALA A 65 0.27 -4.23 11.19
C ALA A 65 1.75 -4.60 11.43
N GLU A 66 2.58 -4.53 10.39
CA GLU A 66 4.02 -4.75 10.51
C GLU A 66 4.69 -3.66 11.36
N LYS A 67 4.35 -2.38 11.14
CA LYS A 67 4.86 -1.26 11.95
C LYS A 67 4.55 -1.43 13.43
N LEU A 68 3.33 -1.87 13.77
CA LEU A 68 2.93 -2.14 15.15
C LEU A 68 3.75 -3.29 15.76
N LYS A 69 3.97 -4.38 15.02
CA LYS A 69 4.82 -5.49 15.46
C LYS A 69 6.27 -5.03 15.72
N ASN A 70 6.84 -4.25 14.80
CA ASN A 70 8.19 -3.73 14.93
C ASN A 70 8.33 -2.78 16.13
N SER A 71 7.33 -1.93 16.36
CA SER A 71 7.30 -1.07 17.54
C SER A 71 7.23 -1.86 18.84
N ALA A 72 6.45 -2.95 18.89
CA ALA A 72 6.38 -3.81 20.06
C ALA A 72 7.73 -4.49 20.36
N VAL A 73 8.40 -4.99 19.33
CA VAL A 73 9.76 -5.57 19.45
C VAL A 73 10.76 -4.52 19.96
N ALA A 74 10.70 -3.29 19.44
CA ALA A 74 11.57 -2.20 19.88
C ALA A 74 11.37 -1.84 21.35
N VAL A 75 10.12 -1.80 21.83
CA VAL A 75 9.81 -1.54 23.25
C VAL A 75 10.35 -2.65 24.14
N HIS A 76 10.17 -3.91 23.75
CA HIS A 76 10.69 -5.05 24.52
C HIS A 76 12.22 -4.98 24.63
N ARG A 77 12.90 -4.80 23.49
CA ARG A 77 14.36 -4.67 23.45
C ARG A 77 14.86 -3.51 24.31
N ALA A 78 14.23 -2.33 24.21
CA ALA A 78 14.61 -1.17 25.02
C ALA A 78 14.41 -1.43 26.53
N ALA A 79 13.37 -2.18 26.91
CA ALA A 79 13.15 -2.57 28.30
C ALA A 79 14.21 -3.56 28.79
N GLU A 80 14.58 -4.54 27.96
CA GLU A 80 15.65 -5.50 28.27
C GLU A 80 17.02 -4.80 28.39
N GLU A 81 17.35 -3.89 27.48
CA GLU A 81 18.58 -3.10 27.53
C GLU A 81 18.67 -2.29 28.83
N LYS A 82 17.56 -1.65 29.24
CA LYS A 82 17.50 -0.93 30.54
C LYS A 82 17.69 -1.86 31.74
N ARG A 83 17.07 -3.05 31.72
CA ARG A 83 17.26 -4.04 32.80
C ARG A 83 18.70 -4.53 32.86
N ALA A 84 19.29 -4.85 31.71
CA ALA A 84 20.68 -5.28 31.62
C ALA A 84 21.64 -4.20 32.14
N ALA A 85 21.43 -2.94 31.74
CA ALA A 85 22.20 -1.81 32.24
C ALA A 85 22.09 -1.64 33.76
N ALA A 86 20.89 -1.77 34.33
CA ALA A 86 20.70 -1.69 35.78
C ALA A 86 21.42 -2.82 36.53
N VAL A 87 21.37 -4.05 36.00
CA VAL A 87 22.09 -5.20 36.57
C VAL A 87 23.61 -5.00 36.50
N ALA A 88 24.12 -4.51 35.37
CA ALA A 88 25.54 -4.21 35.22
C ALA A 88 26.01 -3.14 36.21
N ARG A 89 25.25 -2.04 36.36
CA ARG A 89 25.54 -0.97 37.34
C ARG A 89 25.58 -1.49 38.77
N ARG A 90 24.61 -2.31 39.16
CA ARG A 90 24.60 -2.95 40.47
C ARG A 90 25.85 -3.81 40.67
N GLY A 91 26.26 -4.58 39.66
CA GLY A 91 27.48 -5.38 39.70
C GLY A 91 28.73 -4.53 39.92
N GLU A 92 28.88 -3.43 39.17
CA GLU A 92 29.99 -2.48 39.31
C GLU A 92 30.06 -1.88 40.74
N GLU A 93 28.91 -1.49 41.30
CA GLU A 93 28.84 -0.91 42.65
C GLU A 93 29.21 -1.92 43.75
N VAL A 94 28.76 -3.18 43.61
CA VAL A 94 29.12 -4.27 44.53
C VAL A 94 30.62 -4.53 44.49
N ILE A 95 31.21 -4.69 43.29
CA ILE A 95 32.65 -4.91 43.14
C ILE A 95 33.43 -3.76 43.76
N ARG A 96 33.03 -2.51 43.52
CA ARG A 96 33.69 -1.34 44.13
C ARG A 96 33.61 -1.35 45.65
N ALA A 97 32.49 -1.75 46.23
CA ALA A 97 32.33 -1.88 47.67
C ALA A 97 33.21 -3.00 48.26
N GLU A 98 33.30 -4.14 47.57
CA GLU A 98 34.16 -5.26 47.94
C GLU A 98 35.64 -4.87 47.89
N GLU A 99 36.08 -4.19 46.83
CA GLU A 99 37.44 -3.66 46.70
C GLU A 99 37.77 -2.66 47.82
N ALA A 100 36.86 -1.74 48.12
CA ALA A 100 37.03 -0.78 49.21
C ALA A 100 37.14 -1.49 50.56
N ALA A 101 36.25 -2.45 50.84
CA ALA A 101 36.29 -3.24 52.07
C ALA A 101 37.61 -4.03 52.19
N ALA A 102 38.10 -4.64 51.11
CA ALA A 102 39.39 -5.33 51.09
C ALA A 102 40.56 -4.37 51.42
N ARG A 103 40.54 -3.15 50.87
CA ARG A 103 41.55 -2.11 51.18
C ARG A 103 41.53 -1.70 52.65
N TYR A 104 40.36 -1.50 53.25
CA TYR A 104 40.23 -1.18 54.67
C TYR A 104 40.75 -2.30 55.57
N ARG A 105 40.39 -3.56 55.26
CA ARG A 105 40.88 -4.75 55.99
C ARG A 105 42.40 -4.85 55.92
N ALA A 106 43.01 -4.64 54.74
CA ALA A 106 44.47 -4.68 54.57
C ALA A 106 45.21 -3.59 55.37
N ARG A 107 44.58 -2.42 55.56
CA ARG A 107 45.14 -1.29 56.33
C ARG A 107 44.87 -1.36 57.84
N GLY A 108 43.99 -2.25 58.30
CA GLY A 108 43.54 -2.32 59.69
C GLY A 108 42.72 -1.11 60.15
N GLN A 109 42.18 -0.32 59.22
CA GLN A 109 41.42 0.91 59.52
C GLN A 109 39.94 0.72 59.19
N ALA A 110 39.06 1.17 60.09
CA ALA A 110 37.62 1.17 59.85
C ALA A 110 37.21 2.30 58.87
N PRO A 111 36.14 2.09 58.07
CA PRO A 111 35.61 3.16 57.21
C PRO A 111 35.16 4.37 58.05
N ALA A 112 35.59 5.56 57.67
CA ALA A 112 35.32 6.80 58.42
C ALA A 112 33.87 7.32 58.29
N ARG A 113 33.11 6.85 57.29
CA ARG A 113 31.68 7.16 57.11
C ARG A 113 30.89 5.86 57.12
N LEU A 114 30.16 5.61 58.19
CA LEU A 114 29.23 4.50 58.32
C LEU A 114 27.84 5.01 57.88
N PHE A 115 27.34 4.44 56.79
CA PHE A 115 25.99 4.60 56.23
C PHE A 115 25.70 5.92 55.48
N GLY A 116 25.21 5.74 54.25
CA GLY A 116 24.68 6.81 53.41
C GLY A 116 23.32 7.28 53.92
N LEU A 117 23.31 8.43 54.59
CA LEU A 117 22.14 9.29 54.69
C LEU A 117 22.46 10.53 53.84
N GLY A 118 21.85 10.57 52.67
CA GLY A 118 21.89 11.64 51.70
C GLY A 118 20.75 11.45 50.73
#